data_AF-A0A5C3KTR9-F1
#
_entry.id   AF-A0A5C3KTR9-F1
#
_cell.length_a   1.000
_cell.length_b   1.000
_cell.length_c   1.000
_cell.angle_alpha   90.00
_cell.angle_beta   90.00
_cell.angle_gamma   90.00
#
_symmetry.space_group_name_H-M   'P 1'
#
loop_
_entity.id
_entity.type
_entity.pdbx_description
1 polymer ?
#
loop_
_entity_poly.entity_id
_entity_poly.type
_entity_poly.pdbx_seq_one_letter_code
_entity_poly.pdbx_strand_id
1 'polypeptide(L)'
;GGKQALVKFGERYGKAAHEILADAGLAPKLYCCIRIRGGLTMAVMEYVDSQDAHSAFWGRAIPEQVVDDVKRALELLHQQNLVFGDLRIPNNLVSKVDSEGDVGRWVTRLVDFSWAGRDDVDRYPPNLNLDICWHPDVKANGIMRMAHDLFMLEELIRE
;
A
#
# COMPACT_ATOMS: atom_id res chain seq x y z
N GLY A 1 20.27 4.82 21.33
CA GLY A 1 19.63 6.04 20.79
C GLY A 1 18.21 5.73 20.37
N GLY A 2 17.31 6.71 20.38
CA GLY A 2 15.93 6.51 19.89
C GLY A 2 15.88 6.49 18.36
N LYS A 3 14.99 5.67 17.78
CA LYS A 3 14.64 5.69 16.34
C LYS A 3 13.23 6.26 16.20
N GLN A 4 13.00 7.12 15.22
CA GLN A 4 11.64 7.59 14.89
C GLN A 4 10.80 6.43 14.33
N ALA A 5 9.51 6.44 14.66
CA ALA A 5 8.54 5.46 14.18
C ALA A 5 7.21 6.14 13.87
N LEU A 6 6.51 5.62 12.88
CA LEU A 6 5.14 6.04 12.56
C LEU A 6 4.17 5.08 13.27
N VAL A 7 3.15 5.65 13.92
CA VAL A 7 2.12 4.88 14.62
C VAL A 7 0.77 5.15 13.98
N LYS A 8 0.09 4.09 13.55
CA LYS A 8 -1.27 4.16 13.02
C LYS A 8 -2.24 3.41 13.93
N PHE A 9 -3.42 3.99 14.13
CA PHE A 9 -4.54 3.35 14.83
C PHE A 9 -5.68 3.14 13.84
N GLY A 10 -6.33 1.98 13.91
CA GLY A 10 -7.51 1.67 13.10
C GLY A 10 -8.25 0.45 13.60
N GLU A 11 -9.53 0.31 13.28
CA GLU A 11 -10.35 -0.84 13.72
C GLU A 11 -9.85 -2.18 13.14
N ARG A 12 -9.25 -2.10 11.95
CA ARG A 12 -8.67 -3.21 11.20
C ARG A 12 -7.31 -2.79 10.63
N TYR A 13 -6.45 -3.78 10.41
CA TYR A 13 -5.14 -3.56 9.79
C TYR A 13 -4.70 -4.85 9.10
N GLY A 14 -4.34 -4.75 7.82
CA GLY A 14 -3.84 -5.84 6.99
C GLY A 14 -2.40 -6.21 7.34
N LYS A 15 -2.22 -6.76 8.55
CA LYS A 15 -0.90 -7.12 9.11
C LYS A 15 -0.12 -8.06 8.18
N ALA A 16 -0.76 -9.12 7.70
CA ALA A 16 -0.11 -10.12 6.83
C ALA A 16 0.40 -9.49 5.52
N ALA A 17 -0.41 -8.66 4.88
CA ALA A 17 -0.02 -7.96 3.66
C ALA A 17 1.18 -7.03 3.90
N HIS A 18 1.17 -6.28 5.02
CA HIS A 18 2.29 -5.42 5.39
C HIS A 18 3.57 -6.24 5.63
N GLU A 19 3.50 -7.33 6.41
CA GLU A 19 4.68 -8.17 6.70
C GLU A 19 5.29 -8.74 5.41
N ILE A 20 4.47 -9.28 4.51
CA ILE A 20 4.93 -9.82 3.21
C ILE A 20 5.68 -8.75 2.41
N LEU A 21 5.12 -7.55 2.28
CA LEU A 21 5.77 -6.49 1.51
C LEU A 21 6.99 -5.91 2.22
N ALA A 22 6.97 -5.81 3.55
CA ALA A 22 8.11 -5.34 4.33
C ALA A 22 9.31 -6.28 4.19
N ASP A 23 9.08 -7.60 4.25
CA ASP A 23 10.12 -8.62 4.05
C ASP A 23 10.72 -8.57 2.64
N ALA A 24 9.94 -8.14 1.64
CA ALA A 24 10.40 -7.92 0.26
C ALA A 24 11.02 -6.52 0.00
N GLY A 25 11.04 -5.64 1.00
CA GLY A 25 11.49 -4.25 0.87
C GLY A 25 10.54 -3.32 0.12
N LEU A 26 9.28 -3.73 -0.07
CA LEU A 26 8.20 -3.02 -0.77
C LEU A 26 7.21 -2.33 0.17
N ALA A 27 7.48 -2.35 1.46
CA ALA A 27 6.78 -1.58 2.48
C ALA A 27 7.78 -1.16 3.56
N PRO A 28 7.48 -0.12 4.37
CA PRO A 28 8.24 0.16 5.58
C PRO A 28 8.27 -1.06 6.51
N LYS A 29 9.32 -1.19 7.33
CA LYS A 29 9.36 -2.29 8.31
C LYS A 29 8.23 -2.15 9.33
N LEU A 30 7.43 -3.19 9.53
CA LEU A 30 6.46 -3.26 10.62
C LEU A 30 7.16 -3.72 11.91
N TYR A 31 7.20 -2.88 12.93
CA TYR A 31 7.81 -3.22 14.23
C TYR A 31 6.84 -3.94 15.15
N CYS A 32 5.57 -3.53 15.14
CA CYS A 32 4.55 -4.06 16.03
C CYS A 32 3.17 -3.87 15.41
N CYS A 33 2.29 -4.86 15.57
CA CYS A 33 0.88 -4.74 15.23
C CYS A 33 0.07 -5.50 16.27
N ILE A 34 -0.61 -4.77 17.15
CA ILE A 34 -1.33 -5.34 18.31
C ILE A 34 -2.73 -4.75 18.44
N ARG A 35 -3.66 -5.58 18.92
CA ARG A 35 -4.97 -5.12 19.35
C ARG A 35 -4.84 -4.44 20.71
N ILE A 36 -5.40 -3.24 20.84
CA ILE A 36 -5.45 -2.45 22.07
C ILE A 36 -6.90 -2.30 22.56
N ARG A 37 -7.08 -1.72 23.74
CA ARG A 37 -8.42 -1.44 24.30
C ARG A 37 -9.23 -0.54 23.36
N GLY A 38 -10.54 -0.73 23.37
CA GLY A 38 -11.47 0.03 22.50
C GLY A 38 -11.61 -0.55 21.09
N GLY A 39 -11.17 -1.78 20.85
CA GLY A 39 -11.36 -2.44 19.55
C GLY A 39 -10.45 -1.89 18.45
N LEU A 40 -9.41 -1.14 18.79
CA LEU A 40 -8.45 -0.61 17.83
C LEU A 40 -7.23 -1.53 17.69
N THR A 41 -6.63 -1.51 16.51
CA THR A 41 -5.33 -2.08 16.21
C THR A 41 -4.32 -0.93 16.14
N MET A 42 -3.20 -1.08 16.83
CA MET A 42 -2.07 -0.17 16.77
C MET A 42 -0.97 -0.83 15.93
N ALA A 43 -0.59 -0.18 14.83
CA ALA A 43 0.53 -0.58 13.99
C ALA A 43 1.67 0.44 14.15
N VAL A 44 2.83 -0.03 14.61
CA VAL A 44 4.05 0.75 14.74
C VAL A 44 5.00 0.31 13.65
N MET A 45 5.42 1.23 12.79
CA MET A 45 6.23 0.94 11.61
C MET A 45 7.38 1.93 11.44
N GLU A 46 8.29 1.61 10.54
CA GLU A 46 9.40 2.47 10.17
C GLU A 46 8.90 3.82 9.65
N TYR A 47 9.48 4.89 10.20
CA TYR A 47 9.40 6.20 9.59
C TYR A 47 10.38 6.23 8.41
N VAL A 48 9.86 6.39 7.21
CA VAL A 48 10.66 6.51 5.98
C VAL A 48 10.70 7.98 5.60
N ASP A 49 11.90 8.55 5.52
CA ASP A 49 12.12 9.90 4.99
C ASP A 49 12.01 9.84 3.46
N SER A 50 10.77 10.00 2.96
CA SER A 50 10.41 9.84 1.56
C SER A 50 9.24 10.76 1.22
N GLN A 51 9.03 10.98 -0.07
CA GLN A 51 7.84 11.70 -0.57
C GLN A 51 6.80 10.69 -1.03
N ASP A 52 5.52 11.03 -0.91
CA ASP A 52 4.49 10.27 -1.62
C ASP A 52 4.60 10.52 -3.13
N ALA A 53 4.19 9.53 -3.93
CA ALA A 53 4.30 9.58 -5.39
C ALA A 53 3.53 10.77 -6.01
N HIS A 54 2.47 11.23 -5.36
CA HIS A 54 1.63 12.31 -5.88
C HIS A 54 2.40 13.63 -5.83
N SER A 55 3.00 13.92 -4.68
CA SER A 55 3.88 15.06 -4.51
C SER A 55 5.12 14.97 -5.40
N ALA A 56 5.74 13.78 -5.52
CA ALA A 56 6.98 13.59 -6.27
C ALA A 56 6.82 13.75 -7.79
N PHE A 57 5.65 13.37 -8.33
CA PHE A 57 5.38 13.35 -9.77
C PHE A 57 4.23 14.26 -10.20
N TRP A 58 3.84 15.24 -9.37
CA TRP A 58 2.77 16.17 -9.71
C TRP A 58 2.96 16.80 -11.10
N GLY A 59 2.00 16.55 -12.01
CA GLY A 59 2.02 17.02 -13.39
C GLY A 59 3.07 16.36 -14.29
N ARG A 60 3.59 15.17 -13.92
CA ARG A 60 4.59 14.40 -14.66
C ARG A 60 4.20 12.92 -14.68
N ALA A 61 4.62 12.22 -15.72
CA ALA A 61 4.45 10.78 -15.79
C ALA A 61 5.20 10.06 -14.65
N ILE A 62 4.57 9.03 -14.09
CA ILE A 62 5.18 8.16 -13.09
C ILE A 62 6.30 7.32 -13.76
N PRO A 63 7.51 7.26 -13.19
CA PRO A 63 8.59 6.43 -13.72
C PRO A 63 8.22 4.94 -13.77
N GLU A 64 8.68 4.24 -14.80
CA GLU A 64 8.43 2.79 -14.97
C GLU A 64 8.88 1.96 -13.76
N GLN A 65 10.04 2.31 -13.18
CA GLN A 65 10.57 1.67 -11.96
C GLN A 65 9.59 1.73 -10.78
N VAL A 66 8.82 2.82 -10.65
CA VAL A 66 7.82 2.97 -9.59
C VAL A 66 6.68 2.00 -9.82
N VAL A 67 6.22 1.91 -11.07
CA VAL A 67 5.12 1.00 -11.49
C VAL A 67 5.55 -0.45 -11.33
N ASP A 68 6.79 -0.80 -11.67
CA ASP A 68 7.32 -2.16 -11.55
C ASP A 68 7.40 -2.62 -10.09
N ASP A 69 7.83 -1.75 -9.18
CA ASP A 69 7.83 -2.06 -7.74
C ASP A 69 6.39 -2.27 -7.21
N VAL A 70 5.41 -1.50 -7.70
CA VAL A 70 3.98 -1.69 -7.36
C VAL A 70 3.43 -3.01 -7.92
N LYS A 71 3.72 -3.34 -9.19
CA LYS A 71 3.36 -4.64 -9.79
C LYS A 71 3.89 -5.80 -8.97
N ARG A 72 5.18 -5.76 -8.63
CA ARG A 72 5.83 -6.78 -7.78
C ARG A 72 5.15 -6.91 -6.42
N ALA A 73 4.74 -5.78 -5.82
CA ALA A 73 4.02 -5.80 -4.55
C ALA A 73 2.66 -6.49 -4.68
N LEU A 74 1.88 -6.15 -5.71
CA LEU A 74 0.58 -6.80 -5.95
C LEU A 74 0.74 -8.29 -6.23
N GLU A 75 1.71 -8.69 -7.06
CA GLU A 75 2.00 -10.10 -7.34
C GLU A 75 2.27 -10.91 -6.07
N LEU A 76 3.12 -10.39 -5.16
CA LEU A 76 3.42 -11.04 -3.89
C LEU A 76 2.19 -11.19 -3.00
N LEU A 77 1.31 -10.19 -2.96
CA LEU A 77 0.07 -10.26 -2.19
C LEU A 77 -0.92 -11.25 -2.81
N HIS A 78 -1.11 -11.19 -4.13
CA HIS A 78 -2.06 -12.02 -4.87
C HIS A 78 -1.67 -13.50 -4.79
N GLN A 79 -0.38 -13.82 -4.82
CA GLN A 79 0.13 -15.18 -4.57
C GLN A 79 -0.26 -15.74 -3.19
N GLN A 80 -0.54 -14.88 -2.22
CA GLN A 80 -1.01 -15.26 -0.87
C GLN A 80 -2.53 -15.10 -0.70
N ASN A 81 -3.28 -14.88 -1.79
CA ASN A 81 -4.72 -14.56 -1.80
C ASN A 81 -5.07 -13.30 -0.99
N LEU A 82 -4.19 -12.30 -1.02
CA LEU A 82 -4.40 -11.01 -0.38
C LEU A 82 -4.63 -9.92 -1.42
N VAL A 83 -5.54 -9.00 -1.12
CA VAL A 83 -5.86 -7.80 -1.89
C VAL A 83 -5.35 -6.60 -1.10
N PHE A 84 -4.65 -5.68 -1.74
CA PHE A 84 -4.18 -4.44 -1.09
C PHE A 84 -5.35 -3.51 -0.77
N GLY A 85 -6.28 -3.36 -1.73
CA GLY A 85 -7.59 -2.76 -1.53
C GLY A 85 -7.63 -1.23 -1.63
N ASP A 86 -6.55 -0.55 -1.29
CA ASP A 86 -6.47 0.92 -1.31
C ASP A 86 -5.31 1.42 -2.17
N LEU A 87 -5.06 0.79 -3.32
CA LEU A 87 -3.99 1.23 -4.22
C LEU A 87 -4.38 2.56 -4.84
N ARG A 88 -3.67 3.62 -4.47
CA ARG A 88 -3.84 4.99 -4.96
C ARG A 88 -2.51 5.71 -4.89
N ILE A 89 -2.29 6.75 -5.71
CA ILE A 89 -1.01 7.47 -5.73
C ILE A 89 -0.49 7.84 -4.33
N PRO A 90 -1.28 8.42 -3.41
CA PRO A 90 -0.78 8.84 -2.09
C PRO A 90 -0.29 7.69 -1.21
N ASN A 91 -0.69 6.46 -1.50
CA ASN A 91 -0.31 5.27 -0.73
C ASN A 91 0.99 4.61 -1.25
N ASN A 92 1.73 5.31 -2.12
CA ASN A 92 3.03 4.91 -2.65
C ASN A 92 4.11 5.89 -2.18
N LEU A 93 4.97 5.48 -1.26
CA LEU A 93 6.15 6.26 -0.89
C LEU A 93 7.28 6.01 -1.88
N VAL A 94 7.88 7.08 -2.39
CA VAL A 94 8.97 7.00 -3.37
C VAL A 94 10.22 7.67 -2.84
N SER A 95 11.36 7.05 -3.12
CA SER A 95 12.68 7.59 -2.80
C SER A 95 13.69 7.15 -3.84
N LYS A 96 14.83 7.83 -3.91
CA LYS A 96 15.95 7.39 -4.73
C LYS A 96 16.93 6.62 -3.87
N VAL A 97 17.39 5.49 -4.39
CA VAL A 97 18.47 4.71 -3.77
C VAL A 97 19.61 4.54 -4.75
N ASP A 98 20.82 4.51 -4.21
CA ASP A 98 22.00 4.10 -4.94
C ASP A 98 22.24 2.62 -4.67
N SER A 99 22.48 1.87 -5.74
CA SER A 99 22.85 0.45 -5.69
C SER A 99 24.02 0.19 -6.64
N GLU A 100 24.70 -0.93 -6.48
CA GLU A 100 25.84 -1.28 -7.34
C GLU A 100 25.40 -1.37 -8.81
N GLY A 101 25.76 -0.35 -9.59
CA GLY A 101 25.43 -0.24 -11.02
C GLY A 101 24.18 0.58 -11.35
N ASP A 102 23.41 1.05 -10.36
CA ASP A 102 22.21 1.86 -10.58
C ASP A 102 22.15 2.99 -9.54
N VAL A 103 22.50 4.20 -9.97
CA VAL A 103 22.58 5.41 -9.14
C VAL A 103 21.28 6.20 -9.30
N GLY A 104 20.63 6.52 -8.19
CA GLY A 104 19.40 7.30 -8.19
C GLY A 104 18.17 6.59 -8.75
N ARG A 105 18.13 5.25 -8.69
CA ARG A 105 16.94 4.44 -9.03
C ARG A 105 15.79 4.82 -8.12
N TRP A 106 14.60 4.99 -8.68
CA TRP A 106 13.40 5.10 -7.86
C TRP A 106 13.07 3.77 -7.20
N VAL A 107 12.74 3.79 -5.91
CA VAL A 107 12.13 2.67 -5.19
C VAL A 107 10.79 3.09 -4.64
N THR A 108 9.82 2.16 -4.72
CA THR A 108 8.49 2.37 -4.17
C THR A 108 8.24 1.48 -2.97
N ARG A 109 7.62 2.06 -1.94
CA ARG A 109 7.13 1.33 -0.77
C ARG A 109 5.66 1.65 -0.54
N LEU A 110 4.81 0.63 -0.56
CA LEU A 110 3.38 0.78 -0.30
C LEU A 110 3.14 1.06 1.18
N VAL A 111 2.16 1.91 1.46
CA VAL A 111 1.71 2.27 2.81
C VAL A 111 0.20 2.26 2.91
N ASP A 112 -0.32 2.35 4.13
CA ASP A 112 -1.75 2.28 4.44
C ASP A 112 -2.42 0.92 4.14
N PHE A 113 -2.02 -0.10 4.89
CA PHE A 113 -2.60 -1.45 4.85
C PHE A 113 -3.94 -1.57 5.58
N SER A 114 -4.66 -0.47 5.87
CA SER A 114 -5.86 -0.53 6.71
C SER A 114 -7.01 -1.30 6.07
N TRP A 115 -7.02 -1.37 4.74
CA TRP A 115 -8.06 -2.06 3.95
C TRP A 115 -7.60 -3.40 3.40
N ALA A 116 -6.30 -3.69 3.44
CA ALA A 116 -5.77 -4.93 2.91
C ALA A 116 -6.39 -6.15 3.60
N GLY A 117 -6.79 -7.13 2.80
CA GLY A 117 -7.62 -8.26 3.23
C GLY A 117 -7.52 -9.44 2.28
N ARG A 118 -8.28 -10.49 2.54
CA ARG A 118 -8.32 -11.73 1.75
C ARG A 118 -9.24 -11.60 0.55
N ASP A 119 -8.77 -12.09 -0.60
CA ASP A 119 -9.56 -12.22 -1.82
C ASP A 119 -10.83 -13.04 -1.56
N ASP A 120 -11.96 -12.58 -2.10
CA ASP A 120 -13.28 -13.22 -2.00
C ASP A 120 -13.84 -13.42 -0.57
N VAL A 121 -13.21 -12.81 0.44
CA VAL A 121 -13.59 -13.00 1.85
C VAL A 121 -13.80 -11.66 2.54
N ASP A 122 -12.79 -10.80 2.52
CA ASP A 122 -12.85 -9.52 3.20
C ASP A 122 -13.61 -8.48 2.36
N ARG A 123 -14.07 -7.43 3.04
CA ARG A 123 -14.96 -6.42 2.48
C ARG A 123 -14.39 -5.03 2.64
N TYR A 124 -14.62 -4.19 1.64
CA TYR A 124 -14.42 -2.75 1.74
C TYR A 124 -15.18 -2.17 2.93
N PRO A 125 -14.69 -1.08 3.54
CA PRO A 125 -15.40 -0.46 4.64
C PRO A 125 -16.72 0.18 4.18
N PRO A 126 -17.66 0.43 5.11
CA PRO A 126 -18.95 1.05 4.79
C PRO A 126 -18.82 2.51 4.34
N ASN A 127 -17.75 3.20 4.74
CA ASN A 127 -17.47 4.61 4.43
C ASN A 127 -16.53 4.76 3.22
N LEU A 128 -16.64 3.88 2.23
CA LEU A 128 -15.87 3.97 0.99
C LEU A 128 -16.17 5.31 0.28
N ASN A 129 -15.13 6.05 -0.08
CA ASN A 129 -15.27 7.27 -0.87
C ASN A 129 -15.58 6.90 -2.33
N LEU A 130 -16.79 7.22 -2.81
CA LEU A 130 -17.25 6.89 -4.17
C LEU A 130 -16.84 7.93 -5.23
N ASP A 131 -16.20 9.04 -4.82
CA ASP A 131 -15.66 10.03 -5.77
C ASP A 131 -14.36 9.57 -6.44
N ILE A 132 -13.79 8.45 -5.97
CA ILE A 132 -12.60 7.82 -6.56
C ILE A 132 -13.06 6.89 -7.68
N CYS A 133 -12.30 6.88 -8.79
CA CYS A 133 -12.49 5.96 -9.91
C CYS A 133 -12.08 4.54 -9.49
N TRP A 134 -12.94 3.84 -8.77
CA TRP A 134 -12.74 2.43 -8.42
C TRP A 134 -13.11 1.50 -9.59
N HIS A 135 -12.68 0.24 -9.49
CA HIS A 135 -13.21 -0.81 -10.35
C HIS A 135 -14.76 -0.84 -10.29
N PRO A 136 -15.49 -1.02 -11.40
CA PRO A 136 -16.96 -0.89 -11.42
C PRO A 136 -17.74 -1.77 -10.42
N ASP A 137 -17.18 -2.92 -10.03
CA ASP A 137 -17.79 -3.83 -9.05
C ASP A 137 -17.52 -3.46 -7.58
N VAL A 138 -16.63 -2.50 -7.33
CA VAL A 138 -16.32 -2.01 -5.99
C VAL A 138 -17.49 -1.23 -5.44
N LYS A 139 -17.88 -1.53 -4.20
CA LYS A 139 -18.93 -0.84 -3.46
C LYS A 139 -18.67 -0.90 -1.97
N ALA A 140 -19.27 0.00 -1.21
CA ALA A 140 -19.24 -0.04 0.25
C ALA A 140 -19.73 -1.40 0.77
N ASN A 141 -19.01 -2.01 1.72
CA ASN A 141 -19.22 -3.39 2.19
C ASN A 141 -19.18 -4.47 1.10
N GLY A 142 -18.73 -4.15 -0.12
CA GLY A 142 -18.54 -5.09 -1.22
C GLY A 142 -17.36 -6.03 -0.94
N ILE A 143 -17.41 -7.23 -1.53
CA ILE A 143 -16.32 -8.21 -1.46
C ILE A 143 -15.10 -7.67 -2.20
N MET A 144 -13.93 -7.79 -1.59
CA MET A 144 -12.66 -7.43 -2.21
C MET A 144 -12.23 -8.51 -3.21
N ARG A 145 -11.69 -8.07 -4.35
CA ARG A 145 -11.17 -8.94 -5.40
C ARG A 145 -9.80 -8.46 -5.84
N MET A 146 -8.89 -9.37 -6.14
CA MET A 146 -7.57 -9.06 -6.71
C MET A 146 -7.68 -8.21 -7.99
N ALA A 147 -8.73 -8.44 -8.80
CA ALA A 147 -9.02 -7.64 -9.99
C ALA A 147 -9.20 -6.14 -9.69
N HIS A 148 -9.62 -5.78 -8.47
CA HIS A 148 -9.74 -4.38 -8.07
C HIS A 148 -8.36 -3.72 -7.92
N ASP A 149 -7.36 -4.43 -7.39
CA ASP A 149 -5.99 -3.91 -7.34
C ASP A 149 -5.42 -3.71 -8.75
N LEU A 150 -5.67 -4.66 -9.65
CA LEU A 150 -5.20 -4.58 -11.05
C LEU A 150 -5.81 -3.39 -11.78
N PHE A 151 -7.10 -3.13 -11.57
CA PHE A 151 -7.75 -1.94 -12.10
C PHE A 151 -7.12 -0.66 -11.54
N MET A 152 -6.89 -0.59 -10.23
CA MET A 152 -6.26 0.57 -9.61
C MET A 152 -4.80 0.76 -10.08
N LEU A 153 -4.11 -0.31 -10.44
CA LEU A 153 -2.80 -0.24 -11.07
C LEU A 153 -2.89 0.35 -12.49
N GLU A 154 -3.91 0.00 -13.27
CA GLU A 154 -4.14 0.62 -14.58
C GLU A 154 -4.44 2.12 -14.46
N GLU A 155 -5.26 2.52 -13.48
CA GLU A 155 -5.53 3.93 -13.21
C GLU A 155 -4.26 4.67 -12.76
N LEU A 156 -3.43 4.05 -11.91
CA LEU A 156 -2.12 4.59 -11.51
C LEU A 156 -1.21 4.89 -12.71
N ILE A 157 -1.27 4.08 -13.76
CA ILE A 157 -0.45 4.25 -14.98
C ILE A 157 -1.01 5.36 -15.90
N ARG A 158 -2.32 5.67 -15.80
CA ARG A 158 -2.98 6.66 -16.65
C ARG A 158 -2.81 8.10 -16.18
N GLU A 159 -2.48 8.32 -14.91
CA GLU A 159 -2.19 9.64 -14.33
C GLU A 159 -0.86 10.23 -14.85
#